data_AF-A0A7W8FFE1-F1
#
_entry.id   AF-A0A7W8FFE1-F1
#
_cell.length_a   1.000
_cell.length_b   1.000
_cell.length_c   1.000
_cell.angle_alpha   90.00
_cell.angle_beta   90.00
_cell.angle_gamma   90.00
#
_symmetry.space_group_name_H-M   'P 1'
#
loop_
_entity.id
_entity.type
_entity.pdbx_description
1 polymer ?
#
loop_
_entity_poly.entity_id
_entity_poly.type
_entity_poly.pdbx_seq_one_letter_code
_entity_poly.pdbx_strand_id
1 'polypeptide(L)'
;MTSEDKILERLNAIEDRIAAIQESKENTNMLMEQLTPIGNHAFRLMVEEMEILNGRVTLDDILDLARKGLLTVPRLTWLLDQIENATDLWHVLHPAVGQTFPHIVEKMGEWEQKGVFKKAAALKDAGGNLLDTMSPEDIAKTGEGLAFATTLLQRLADPKLQSKITAMIEMMSTIDTSNAKPAGVMSMIATLRSPEGKQALGLMMEIMKAAGKFSAEGNSSR
;
A
#
# COMPACT_ATOMS: atom_id res chain seq x y z
N MET A 1 31.82 -45.98 -39.69
CA MET A 1 32.17 -44.59 -40.03
C MET A 1 33.60 -44.39 -39.61
N THR A 2 34.49 -44.18 -40.58
CA THR A 2 35.93 -44.10 -40.38
C THR A 2 36.29 -42.76 -39.74
N SER A 3 37.42 -42.69 -39.04
CA SER A 3 37.87 -41.48 -38.33
C SER A 3 38.04 -40.27 -39.27
N GLU A 4 38.24 -40.51 -40.56
CA GLU A 4 38.38 -39.49 -41.60
C GLU A 4 37.05 -38.78 -41.88
N ASP A 5 35.92 -39.49 -41.94
CA ASP A 5 34.60 -38.89 -42.16
C ASP A 5 34.25 -37.91 -41.04
N LYS A 6 34.62 -38.24 -39.80
CA LYS A 6 34.34 -37.42 -38.62
C LYS A 6 35.25 -36.19 -38.54
N ILE A 7 36.45 -36.26 -39.12
CA ILE A 7 37.38 -35.12 -39.24
C ILE A 7 36.88 -34.17 -40.34
N LEU A 8 36.42 -34.70 -41.48
CA LEU A 8 35.85 -33.91 -42.56
C LEU A 8 34.57 -33.18 -42.12
N GLU A 9 33.70 -33.85 -41.37
CA GLU A 9 32.50 -33.23 -40.80
C GLU A 9 32.83 -32.11 -39.81
N ARG A 10 33.85 -32.31 -38.96
CA ARG A 10 34.34 -31.29 -38.02
C ARG A 10 34.99 -30.11 -38.75
N LEU A 11 35.71 -30.38 -39.83
CA LEU A 11 36.37 -29.35 -40.64
C LEU A 11 35.33 -28.50 -41.36
N ASN A 12 34.33 -29.12 -41.99
CA ASN A 12 33.21 -28.42 -42.63
C ASN A 12 32.43 -27.58 -41.61
N ALA A 13 32.17 -28.12 -40.41
CA ALA A 13 31.48 -27.37 -39.35
C ALA A 13 32.31 -26.18 -38.81
N ILE A 14 33.64 -26.23 -38.90
CA ILE A 14 34.52 -25.10 -38.55
C ILE A 14 34.53 -24.08 -39.70
N GLU A 15 34.55 -24.55 -40.95
CA GLU A 15 34.53 -23.71 -42.15
C GLU A 15 33.22 -22.90 -42.24
N ASP A 16 32.07 -23.52 -41.95
CA ASP A 16 30.78 -22.83 -41.87
C ASP A 16 30.74 -21.77 -40.76
N ARG A 17 31.38 -22.03 -39.61
CA ARG A 17 31.49 -21.04 -38.51
C ARG A 17 32.41 -19.89 -38.87
N ILE A 18 33.49 -20.15 -39.61
CA ILE A 18 34.42 -19.12 -40.09
C ILE A 18 33.72 -18.25 -41.15
N ALA A 19 32.94 -18.85 -42.06
CA ALA A 19 32.15 -18.12 -43.04
C ALA A 19 31.14 -17.16 -42.37
N ALA A 20 30.40 -17.62 -41.35
CA ALA A 20 29.47 -16.78 -40.60
C ALA A 20 30.17 -15.64 -39.83
N ILE A 21 31.37 -15.87 -39.31
CA ILE A 21 32.19 -14.83 -38.66
C ILE A 21 32.70 -13.81 -39.69
N GLN A 22 33.02 -14.24 -40.90
CA GLN A 22 33.53 -13.39 -41.96
C GLN A 22 32.43 -12.45 -42.51
N GLU A 23 31.20 -12.96 -42.67
CA GLU A 23 30.02 -12.16 -43.02
C GLU A 23 29.66 -11.14 -41.91
N SER A 24 29.78 -11.53 -40.64
CA SER A 24 29.61 -10.62 -39.50
C SER A 24 30.67 -9.50 -39.46
N LYS A 25 31.91 -9.79 -39.87
CA LYS A 25 32.98 -8.78 -40.01
C LYS A 25 32.71 -7.81 -41.15
N GLU A 26 32.18 -8.27 -42.28
CA GLU A 26 31.80 -7.39 -43.39
C GLU A 26 30.64 -6.47 -43.00
N ASN A 27 29.61 -7.00 -42.32
CA ASN A 27 28.52 -6.19 -41.78
C ASN A 27 29.00 -5.19 -40.72
N THR A 28 29.95 -5.57 -39.87
CA THR A 28 30.54 -4.66 -38.87
C THR A 28 31.40 -3.57 -39.54
N ASN A 29 32.15 -3.92 -40.58
CA ASN A 29 32.94 -2.96 -41.36
C ASN A 29 32.03 -1.97 -42.09
N MET A 30 30.93 -2.44 -42.69
CA MET A 30 29.92 -1.56 -43.29
C MET A 30 29.26 -0.65 -42.24
N LEU A 31 28.94 -1.16 -41.05
CA LEU A 31 28.42 -0.34 -39.95
C LEU A 31 29.44 0.70 -39.49
N MET A 32 30.72 0.35 -39.38
CA MET A 32 31.79 1.29 -39.03
C MET A 32 32.01 2.34 -40.13
N GLU A 33 31.96 1.94 -41.40
CA GLU A 33 32.12 2.82 -42.56
C GLU A 33 30.91 3.76 -42.72
N GLN A 34 29.71 3.35 -42.30
CA GLN A 34 28.51 4.20 -42.24
C GLN A 34 28.42 5.06 -40.97
N LEU A 35 28.94 4.59 -39.83
CA LEU A 35 29.00 5.35 -38.58
C LEU A 35 30.07 6.45 -38.61
N THR A 36 31.19 6.22 -39.30
CA THR A 36 32.30 7.19 -39.43
C THR A 36 31.84 8.55 -40.00
N PRO A 37 31.11 8.63 -41.12
CA PRO A 37 30.63 9.90 -41.65
C PRO A 37 29.54 10.54 -40.78
N ILE A 38 28.66 9.74 -40.15
CA ILE A 38 27.62 10.25 -39.23
C ILE A 38 28.28 10.84 -37.96
N GLY A 39 29.29 10.16 -37.42
CA GLY A 39 30.07 10.64 -36.28
C GLY A 39 30.84 11.92 -36.61
N ASN A 40 31.47 11.98 -37.79
CA ASN A 40 32.14 13.19 -38.26
C ASN A 40 31.15 14.35 -38.49
N HIS A 41 29.94 14.07 -38.96
CA HIS A 41 28.91 15.09 -39.18
C HIS A 41 28.33 15.60 -37.86
N ALA A 42 28.03 14.70 -36.91
CA ALA A 42 27.60 15.05 -35.56
C ALA A 42 28.68 15.84 -34.80
N PHE A 43 29.97 15.48 -34.96
CA PHE A 43 31.08 16.23 -34.40
C PHE A 43 31.17 17.65 -34.98
N ARG A 44 30.98 17.80 -36.30
CA ARG A 44 30.96 19.11 -36.95
C ARG A 44 29.77 19.96 -36.51
N LEU A 45 28.59 19.36 -36.41
CA LEU A 45 27.37 20.01 -35.93
C LEU A 45 27.53 20.45 -34.47
N MET A 46 28.13 19.62 -33.61
CA MET A 46 28.46 20.01 -32.24
C MET A 46 29.45 21.18 -32.21
N VAL A 47 30.47 21.22 -33.07
CA VAL A 47 31.42 22.33 -33.14
C VAL A 47 30.78 23.63 -33.67
N GLU A 48 29.82 23.53 -34.57
CA GLU A 48 29.04 24.66 -35.11
C GLU A 48 28.03 25.18 -34.06
N GLU A 49 27.36 24.28 -33.33
CA GLU A 49 26.45 24.64 -32.22
C GLU A 49 27.18 25.10 -30.94
N MET A 50 28.49 24.79 -30.79
CA MET A 50 29.34 25.35 -29.74
C MET A 50 29.51 26.87 -29.87
N GLU A 51 29.30 27.44 -31.07
CA GLU A 51 29.26 28.89 -31.29
C GLU A 51 27.97 29.52 -30.70
N ILE A 52 26.88 28.75 -30.64
CA ILE A 52 25.60 29.13 -30.01
C ILE A 52 25.65 28.96 -28.48
N LEU A 53 26.43 27.99 -27.98
CA LEU A 53 26.73 27.77 -26.56
C LEU A 53 27.83 28.73 -26.06
N ASN A 54 27.63 30.03 -26.24
CA ASN A 54 28.52 31.10 -25.81
C ASN A 54 28.99 30.89 -24.34
N GLY A 55 30.22 30.40 -24.16
CA GLY A 55 30.97 30.37 -22.91
C GLY A 55 30.58 29.39 -21.80
N ARG A 56 29.71 28.39 -22.05
CA ARG A 56 29.23 27.47 -20.98
C ARG A 56 29.80 26.06 -20.99
N VAL A 57 30.43 25.63 -22.08
CA VAL A 57 31.02 24.30 -22.20
C VAL A 57 32.43 24.46 -22.76
N THR A 58 33.42 24.12 -21.96
CA THR A 58 34.83 24.17 -22.34
C THR A 58 35.24 22.83 -22.95
N LEU A 59 36.30 22.84 -23.76
CA LEU A 59 36.89 21.60 -24.28
C LEU A 59 37.31 20.64 -23.14
N ASP A 60 37.72 21.21 -22.01
CA ASP A 60 37.99 20.46 -20.78
C ASP A 60 36.73 19.77 -20.23
N ASP A 61 35.56 20.40 -20.26
CA ASP A 61 34.30 19.80 -19.77
C ASP A 61 33.87 18.60 -20.63
N ILE A 62 34.13 18.65 -21.95
CA ILE A 62 33.88 17.54 -22.87
C ILE A 62 34.85 16.39 -22.60
N LEU A 63 36.14 16.68 -22.41
CA LEU A 63 37.13 15.68 -22.04
C LEU A 63 36.85 15.07 -20.67
N ASP A 64 36.34 15.87 -19.72
CA ASP A 64 35.94 15.40 -18.39
C ASP A 64 34.69 14.53 -18.46
N LEU A 65 33.72 14.87 -19.33
CA LEU A 65 32.56 14.03 -19.60
C LEU A 65 32.97 12.71 -20.26
N ALA A 66 33.88 12.73 -21.23
CA ALA A 66 34.42 11.53 -21.88
C ALA A 66 35.18 10.65 -20.87
N ARG A 67 36.01 11.26 -20.01
CA ARG A 67 36.69 10.58 -18.91
C ARG A 67 35.69 9.98 -17.92
N LYS A 68 34.67 10.72 -17.50
CA LYS A 68 33.60 10.22 -16.61
C LYS A 68 32.81 9.10 -17.27
N GLY A 69 32.54 9.18 -18.56
CA GLY A 69 31.90 8.11 -19.34
C GLY A 69 32.74 6.83 -19.35
N LEU A 70 34.04 6.94 -19.66
CA LEU A 70 34.99 5.82 -19.63
C LEU A 70 35.15 5.22 -18.22
N LEU A 71 35.18 6.05 -17.17
CA LEU A 71 35.21 5.61 -15.78
C LEU A 71 33.87 5.05 -15.28
N THR A 72 32.79 5.22 -16.06
CA THR A 72 31.47 4.65 -15.79
C THR A 72 31.29 3.30 -16.51
N VAL A 73 32.19 2.91 -17.41
CA VAL A 73 32.16 1.59 -18.08
C VAL A 73 32.07 0.43 -17.08
N PRO A 74 32.84 0.38 -15.97
CA PRO A 74 32.69 -0.70 -14.98
C PRO A 74 31.31 -0.73 -14.31
N ARG A 75 30.68 0.45 -14.14
CA ARG A 75 29.31 0.56 -13.61
C ARG A 75 28.26 0.11 -14.64
N LEU A 76 28.49 0.38 -15.93
CA LEU A 76 27.64 -0.12 -17.01
C LEU A 76 27.76 -1.63 -17.17
N THR A 77 28.97 -2.18 -17.05
CA THR A 77 29.20 -3.64 -17.01
C THR A 77 28.46 -4.26 -15.84
N TRP A 78 28.58 -3.69 -14.63
CA TRP A 78 27.83 -4.17 -13.46
C TRP A 78 26.30 -4.11 -13.65
N LEU A 79 25.76 -3.07 -14.32
CA LEU A 79 24.34 -3.00 -14.66
C LEU A 79 23.93 -4.05 -15.70
N LEU A 80 24.79 -4.33 -16.68
CA LEU A 80 24.58 -5.39 -17.66
C LEU A 80 24.57 -6.77 -17.00
N ASP A 81 25.50 -7.03 -16.07
CA ASP A 81 25.52 -8.26 -15.26
C ASP A 81 24.25 -8.37 -14.40
N GLN A 82 23.74 -7.26 -13.88
CA GLN A 82 22.49 -7.24 -13.11
C GLN A 82 21.25 -7.50 -13.98
N ILE A 83 21.27 -7.08 -15.24
CA ILE A 83 20.22 -7.39 -16.23
C ILE A 83 20.29 -8.86 -16.64
N GLU A 84 21.49 -9.43 -16.76
CA GLU A 84 21.69 -10.87 -16.97
C GLU A 84 21.09 -11.67 -15.80
N ASN A 85 21.38 -11.27 -14.56
CA ASN A 85 20.77 -11.84 -13.36
C ASN A 85 19.24 -11.63 -13.29
N ALA A 86 18.73 -10.48 -13.75
CA ALA A 86 17.29 -10.23 -13.83
C ALA A 86 16.62 -11.09 -14.91
N THR A 87 17.36 -11.42 -15.98
CA THR A 87 16.91 -12.33 -17.03
C THR A 87 16.81 -13.76 -16.48
N ASP A 88 17.76 -14.20 -15.67
CA ASP A 88 17.68 -15.48 -14.97
C ASP A 88 16.50 -15.53 -13.98
N LEU A 89 16.31 -14.46 -13.20
CA LEU A 89 15.13 -14.33 -12.33
C LEU A 89 13.83 -14.35 -13.14
N TRP A 90 13.79 -13.70 -14.30
CA TRP A 90 12.65 -13.74 -15.22
C TRP A 90 12.40 -15.14 -15.77
N HIS A 91 13.44 -15.90 -16.11
CA HIS A 91 13.29 -17.29 -16.58
C HIS A 91 12.75 -18.22 -15.48
N VAL A 92 13.08 -17.96 -14.21
CA VAL A 92 12.52 -18.68 -13.06
C VAL A 92 11.11 -18.23 -12.73
N LEU A 93 10.83 -16.94 -12.84
CA LEU A 93 9.55 -16.34 -12.45
C LEU A 93 8.46 -16.50 -13.53
N HIS A 94 8.83 -16.43 -14.81
CA HIS A 94 7.91 -16.46 -15.95
C HIS A 94 7.03 -17.73 -15.99
N PRO A 95 7.54 -18.97 -15.74
CA PRO A 95 6.69 -20.16 -15.68
C PRO A 95 5.70 -20.13 -14.51
N ALA A 96 6.13 -19.64 -13.34
CA ALA A 96 5.30 -19.56 -12.13
C ALA A 96 4.21 -18.49 -12.25
N VAL A 97 4.54 -17.35 -12.84
CA VAL A 97 3.60 -16.26 -13.10
C VAL A 97 2.70 -16.61 -14.27
N GLY A 98 3.19 -17.23 -15.34
CA GLY A 98 2.39 -17.56 -16.53
C GLY A 98 1.17 -18.44 -16.22
N GLN A 99 1.29 -19.37 -15.27
CA GLN A 99 0.17 -20.21 -14.83
C GLN A 99 -0.79 -19.49 -13.87
N THR A 100 -0.27 -18.55 -13.08
CA THR A 100 -1.05 -17.83 -12.04
C THR A 100 -1.67 -16.53 -12.57
N PHE A 101 -1.12 -15.97 -13.65
CA PHE A 101 -1.50 -14.69 -14.24
C PHE A 101 -2.96 -14.67 -14.74
N PRO A 102 -3.49 -15.71 -15.41
CA PRO A 102 -4.90 -15.76 -15.76
C PRO A 102 -5.82 -15.67 -14.55
N HIS A 103 -5.46 -16.33 -13.44
CA HIS A 103 -6.25 -16.28 -12.20
C HIS A 103 -6.19 -14.90 -11.53
N ILE A 104 -5.04 -14.22 -11.60
CA ILE A 104 -4.91 -12.84 -11.13
C ILE A 104 -5.79 -11.91 -11.96
N VAL A 105 -5.77 -12.04 -13.30
CA VAL A 105 -6.60 -11.23 -14.21
C VAL A 105 -8.09 -11.50 -13.98
N GLU A 106 -8.49 -12.77 -13.80
CA GLU A 106 -9.87 -13.14 -13.48
C GLU A 106 -10.32 -12.55 -12.14
N LYS A 107 -9.49 -12.66 -11.09
CA LYS A 107 -9.79 -12.06 -9.78
C LYS A 107 -9.88 -10.55 -9.83
N MET A 108 -8.98 -9.89 -10.57
CA MET A 108 -9.04 -8.45 -10.78
C MET A 108 -10.28 -8.05 -11.58
N GLY A 109 -10.66 -8.83 -12.59
CA GLY A 109 -11.89 -8.65 -13.35
C GLY A 109 -13.14 -8.78 -12.47
N GLU A 110 -13.20 -9.78 -11.60
CA GLU A 110 -14.27 -9.92 -10.61
C GLU A 110 -14.32 -8.74 -9.64
N TRP A 111 -13.17 -8.25 -9.18
CA TRP A 111 -13.08 -7.11 -8.28
C TRP A 111 -13.55 -5.82 -8.96
N GLU A 112 -13.21 -5.63 -10.22
CA GLU A 112 -13.70 -4.51 -11.04
C GLU A 112 -15.21 -4.61 -11.25
N GLN A 113 -15.72 -5.79 -11.63
CA GLN A 113 -17.16 -6.02 -11.82
C GLN A 113 -17.96 -5.82 -10.52
N LYS A 114 -17.40 -6.23 -9.37
CA LYS A 114 -17.98 -6.00 -8.03
C LYS A 114 -17.79 -4.54 -7.54
N GLY A 115 -17.11 -3.70 -8.33
CA GLY A 115 -16.83 -2.30 -8.04
C GLY A 115 -15.91 -2.10 -6.83
N VAL A 116 -15.08 -3.09 -6.50
CA VAL A 116 -14.14 -3.04 -5.37
C VAL A 116 -13.13 -1.91 -5.56
N PHE A 117 -12.57 -1.75 -6.77
CA PHE A 117 -11.65 -0.65 -7.07
C PHE A 117 -12.32 0.71 -6.96
N LYS A 118 -13.56 0.84 -7.46
CA LYS A 118 -14.35 2.07 -7.32
C LYS A 118 -14.65 2.42 -5.86
N LYS A 119 -14.99 1.41 -5.04
CA LYS A 119 -15.22 1.58 -3.59
C LYS A 119 -13.93 1.94 -2.86
N ALA A 120 -12.81 1.30 -3.20
CA ALA A 120 -11.51 1.59 -2.62
C ALA A 120 -11.02 3.00 -2.98
N ALA A 121 -11.20 3.42 -4.24
CA ALA A 121 -10.92 4.79 -4.68
C ALA A 121 -11.78 5.80 -3.92
N ALA A 122 -13.09 5.57 -3.83
CA ALA A 122 -13.99 6.44 -3.07
C ALA A 122 -13.64 6.50 -1.58
N LEU A 123 -13.21 5.38 -0.98
CA LEU A 123 -12.76 5.34 0.42
C LEU A 123 -11.44 6.10 0.60
N LYS A 124 -10.51 5.97 -0.35
CA LYS A 124 -9.25 6.72 -0.37
C LYS A 124 -9.51 8.22 -0.50
N ASP A 125 -10.42 8.62 -1.38
CA ASP A 125 -10.74 10.04 -1.60
C ASP A 125 -11.51 10.62 -0.41
N ALA A 126 -12.46 9.87 0.16
CA ALA A 126 -13.16 10.27 1.38
C ALA A 126 -12.21 10.36 2.59
N GLY A 127 -11.33 9.37 2.76
CA GLY A 127 -10.30 9.38 3.80
C GLY A 127 -9.25 10.46 3.57
N GLY A 128 -8.85 10.69 2.32
CA GLY A 128 -7.92 11.74 1.92
C GLY A 128 -8.47 13.13 2.21
N ASN A 129 -9.71 13.41 1.81
CA ASN A 129 -10.37 14.68 2.13
C ASN A 129 -10.55 14.89 3.65
N LEU A 130 -10.81 13.80 4.39
CA LEU A 130 -10.90 13.85 5.85
C LEU A 130 -9.54 14.15 6.49
N LEU A 131 -8.46 13.57 5.95
CA LEU A 131 -7.09 13.78 6.44
C LEU A 131 -6.49 15.13 6.00
N ASP A 132 -6.80 15.60 4.79
CA ASP A 132 -6.36 16.90 4.25
C ASP A 132 -6.96 18.09 4.99
N THR A 133 -8.13 17.89 5.60
CA THR A 133 -8.78 18.89 6.46
C THR A 133 -8.36 18.81 7.93
N MET A 134 -7.58 17.78 8.30
CA MET A 134 -7.08 17.58 9.65
C MET A 134 -5.63 18.03 9.76
N SER A 135 -5.33 18.84 10.77
CA SER A 135 -3.94 19.17 11.09
C SER A 135 -3.21 17.91 11.61
N PRO A 136 -1.87 17.82 11.56
CA PRO A 136 -1.13 16.69 12.14
C PRO A 136 -1.46 16.42 13.62
N GLU A 137 -1.78 17.47 14.38
CA GLU A 137 -2.25 17.39 15.77
C GLU A 137 -3.67 16.82 15.90
N ASP A 138 -4.54 17.07 14.92
CA ASP A 138 -5.90 16.55 14.87
C ASP A 138 -5.92 15.07 14.49
N ILE A 139 -4.98 14.62 13.67
CA ILE A 139 -4.79 13.20 13.34
C ILE A 139 -4.37 12.42 14.59
N ALA A 140 -3.47 12.98 15.40
CA ALA A 140 -3.06 12.36 16.68
C ALA A 140 -4.23 12.27 17.67
N LYS A 141 -4.99 13.36 17.86
CA LYS A 141 -6.20 13.38 18.70
C LYS A 141 -7.30 12.47 18.16
N THR A 142 -7.44 12.35 16.85
CA THR A 142 -8.38 11.44 16.21
C THR A 142 -7.96 9.98 16.43
N GLY A 143 -6.67 9.67 16.41
CA GLY A 143 -6.16 8.33 16.78
C GLY A 143 -6.53 7.94 18.21
N GLU A 144 -6.38 8.86 19.17
CA GLU A 144 -6.82 8.66 20.56
C GLU A 144 -8.35 8.53 20.68
N GLY A 145 -9.09 9.37 19.94
CA GLY A 145 -10.54 9.32 19.86
C GLY A 145 -11.08 8.02 19.23
N LEU A 146 -10.37 7.47 18.24
CA LEU A 146 -10.69 6.19 17.60
C LEU A 146 -10.40 5.01 18.52
N ALA A 147 -9.31 5.05 19.30
CA ALA A 147 -9.05 4.04 20.33
C ALA A 147 -10.14 4.07 21.41
N PHE A 148 -10.56 5.27 21.84
CA PHE A 148 -11.67 5.44 22.76
C PHE A 148 -13.00 4.95 22.17
N ALA A 149 -13.33 5.33 20.93
CA ALA A 149 -14.55 4.89 20.24
C ALA A 149 -14.56 3.36 20.04
N THR A 150 -13.42 2.76 19.70
CA THR A 150 -13.28 1.30 19.59
C THR A 150 -13.49 0.62 20.94
N THR A 151 -12.96 1.19 22.02
CA THR A 151 -13.18 0.70 23.38
C THR A 151 -14.66 0.80 23.78
N LEU A 152 -15.34 1.87 23.40
CA LEU A 152 -16.78 2.02 23.61
C LEU A 152 -17.57 0.99 22.79
N LEU A 153 -17.22 0.78 21.52
CA LEU A 153 -17.84 -0.25 20.68
C LEU A 153 -17.66 -1.65 21.28
N GLN A 154 -16.47 -1.97 21.79
CA GLN A 154 -16.20 -3.24 22.48
C GLN A 154 -17.03 -3.37 23.77
N ARG A 155 -17.17 -2.30 24.54
CA ARG A 155 -18.02 -2.29 25.75
C ARG A 155 -19.51 -2.41 25.43
N LEU A 156 -19.98 -1.79 24.35
CA LEU A 156 -21.35 -1.93 23.84
C LEU A 156 -21.60 -3.29 23.19
N ALA A 157 -20.56 -3.95 22.69
CA ALA A 157 -20.61 -5.33 22.21
C ALA A 157 -20.63 -6.36 23.35
N ASP A 158 -20.40 -5.94 24.60
CA ASP A 158 -20.47 -6.83 25.75
C ASP A 158 -21.92 -7.27 25.99
N PRO A 159 -22.24 -8.58 25.90
CA PRO A 159 -23.61 -9.08 26.01
C PRO A 159 -24.27 -8.75 27.36
N LYS A 160 -23.47 -8.53 28.42
CA LYS A 160 -23.99 -8.08 29.72
C LYS A 160 -24.47 -6.64 29.70
N LEU A 161 -23.86 -5.77 28.91
CA LEU A 161 -24.27 -4.37 28.79
C LEU A 161 -25.47 -4.25 27.86
N GLN A 162 -25.47 -5.03 26.76
CA GLN A 162 -26.60 -5.11 25.84
C GLN A 162 -27.87 -5.55 26.55
N SER A 163 -27.83 -6.59 27.37
CA SER A 163 -29.02 -7.06 28.11
C SER A 163 -29.58 -6.01 29.07
N LYS A 164 -28.71 -5.23 29.72
CA LYS A 164 -29.13 -4.12 30.60
C LYS A 164 -29.75 -2.96 29.83
N ILE A 165 -29.17 -2.60 28.68
CA ILE A 165 -29.71 -1.54 27.81
C ILE A 165 -31.07 -1.98 27.26
N THR A 166 -31.19 -3.21 26.78
CA THR A 166 -32.46 -3.76 26.28
C THR A 166 -33.52 -3.77 27.38
N ALA A 167 -33.19 -4.24 28.60
CA ALA A 167 -34.12 -4.21 29.73
C ALA A 167 -34.57 -2.79 30.09
N MET A 168 -33.68 -1.80 29.96
CA MET A 168 -34.01 -0.40 30.20
C MET A 168 -34.94 0.17 29.13
N ILE A 169 -34.71 -0.17 27.85
CA ILE A 169 -35.57 0.21 26.73
C ILE A 169 -36.96 -0.42 26.86
N GLU A 170 -37.02 -1.69 27.26
CA GLU A 170 -38.27 -2.42 27.49
C GLU A 170 -39.04 -1.85 28.69
N MET A 171 -38.34 -1.47 29.77
CA MET A 171 -38.93 -0.75 30.90
C MET A 171 -39.52 0.59 30.45
N MET A 172 -38.82 1.38 29.63
CA MET A 172 -39.35 2.63 29.10
C MET A 172 -40.55 2.42 28.15
N SER A 173 -40.58 1.32 27.42
CA SER A 173 -41.66 0.97 26.48
C SER A 173 -42.93 0.49 27.20
N THR A 174 -42.79 -0.06 28.40
CA THR A 174 -43.91 -0.52 29.25
C THR A 174 -44.54 0.61 30.06
N ILE A 175 -43.86 1.76 30.18
CA ILE A 175 -44.43 2.96 30.81
C ILE A 175 -45.37 3.63 29.81
N ASP A 176 -46.67 3.34 29.96
CA ASP A 176 -47.72 4.00 29.19
C ASP A 176 -47.95 5.42 29.70
N THR A 177 -47.17 6.36 29.16
CA THR A 177 -47.22 7.79 29.51
C THR A 177 -48.55 8.45 29.13
N SER A 178 -49.35 7.82 28.25
CA SER A 178 -50.65 8.35 27.82
C SER A 178 -51.75 8.17 28.87
N ASN A 179 -51.56 7.25 29.83
CA ASN A 179 -52.54 6.88 30.86
C ASN A 179 -52.04 7.09 32.29
N ALA A 180 -50.97 7.88 32.46
CA ALA A 180 -50.36 8.14 33.75
C ALA A 180 -51.32 8.89 34.68
N LYS A 181 -51.94 8.17 35.63
CA LYS A 181 -52.82 8.77 36.65
C LYS A 181 -52.00 9.61 37.64
N PRO A 182 -52.51 10.77 38.09
CA PRO A 182 -51.82 11.56 39.11
C PRO A 182 -51.66 10.73 40.39
N ALA A 183 -50.42 10.55 40.81
CA ALA A 183 -50.12 9.82 42.04
C ALA A 183 -50.46 10.70 43.26
N GLY A 184 -51.42 10.26 44.08
CA GLY A 184 -51.70 10.86 45.38
C GLY A 184 -50.66 10.47 46.43
N VAL A 185 -50.55 11.24 47.51
CA VAL A 185 -49.60 10.99 48.61
C VAL A 185 -49.76 9.57 49.20
N MET A 186 -51.00 9.08 49.30
CA MET A 186 -51.29 7.72 49.78
C MET A 186 -50.89 6.63 48.79
N SER A 187 -51.10 6.84 47.48
CA SER A 187 -50.64 5.87 46.48
C SER A 187 -49.13 5.84 46.41
N MET A 188 -48.45 6.97 46.60
CA MET A 188 -46.98 7.04 46.60
C MET A 188 -46.38 6.22 47.76
N ILE A 189 -46.95 6.34 48.97
CA ILE A 189 -46.53 5.53 50.13
C ILE A 189 -46.83 4.04 49.90
N ALA A 190 -47.99 3.70 49.34
CA ALA A 190 -48.35 2.33 49.02
C ALA A 190 -47.40 1.72 47.97
N THR A 191 -47.05 2.47 46.92
CA THR A 191 -46.09 2.07 45.90
C THR A 191 -44.69 1.90 46.46
N LEU A 192 -44.21 2.79 47.33
CA LEU A 192 -42.89 2.63 47.96
C LEU A 192 -42.81 1.41 48.90
N ARG A 193 -43.93 0.99 49.49
CA ARG A 193 -44.02 -0.19 50.37
C ARG A 193 -44.25 -1.50 49.61
N SER A 194 -44.65 -1.43 48.33
CA SER A 194 -44.82 -2.60 47.46
C SER A 194 -43.48 -3.36 47.25
N PRO A 195 -43.52 -4.65 46.86
CA PRO A 195 -42.33 -5.41 46.49
C PRO A 195 -41.47 -4.69 45.44
N GLU A 196 -42.12 -4.08 44.45
CA GLU A 196 -41.48 -3.38 43.33
C GLU A 196 -40.81 -2.07 43.82
N GLY A 197 -41.50 -1.30 44.66
CA GLY A 197 -40.95 -0.08 45.26
C GLY A 197 -39.75 -0.34 46.18
N LYS A 198 -39.79 -1.44 46.94
CA LYS A 198 -38.65 -1.89 47.76
C LYS A 198 -37.46 -2.34 46.91
N GLN A 199 -37.70 -3.03 45.80
CA GLN A 199 -36.64 -3.39 44.85
C GLN A 199 -36.03 -2.14 44.20
N ALA A 200 -36.83 -1.16 43.79
CA ALA A 200 -36.33 0.10 43.24
C ALA A 200 -35.49 0.89 44.27
N LEU A 201 -35.93 0.96 45.53
CA LEU A 201 -35.15 1.55 46.62
C LEU A 201 -33.85 0.78 46.89
N GLY A 202 -33.88 -0.55 46.80
CA GLY A 202 -32.69 -1.40 46.89
C GLY A 202 -31.67 -1.11 45.80
N LEU A 203 -32.13 -0.97 44.54
CA LEU A 203 -31.28 -0.58 43.41
C LEU A 203 -30.66 0.81 43.63
N MET A 204 -31.45 1.79 44.06
CA MET A 204 -30.95 3.13 44.39
C MET A 204 -29.87 3.10 45.49
N MET A 205 -30.06 2.26 46.51
CA MET A 205 -29.07 2.05 47.57
C MET A 205 -27.78 1.40 47.05
N GLU A 206 -27.87 0.44 46.12
CA GLU A 206 -26.69 -0.15 45.48
C GLU A 206 -25.95 0.85 44.58
N ILE A 207 -26.68 1.67 43.81
CA ILE A 207 -26.10 2.75 43.00
C ILE A 207 -25.39 3.75 43.91
N MET A 208 -26.01 4.17 45.02
CA MET A 208 -25.38 5.05 46.01
C MET A 208 -24.14 4.43 46.64
N LYS A 209 -24.17 3.13 46.98
CA LYS A 209 -22.99 2.41 47.48
C LYS A 209 -21.87 2.33 46.45
N ALA A 210 -22.20 2.08 45.18
CA ALA A 210 -21.22 2.04 44.09
C ALA A 210 -20.61 3.43 43.84
N ALA A 211 -21.43 4.48 43.83
CA ALA A 211 -20.98 5.86 43.70
C ALA A 211 -20.09 6.28 44.89
N GLY A 212 -20.45 5.89 46.11
CA GLY A 212 -19.64 6.13 47.31
C GLY A 212 -18.28 5.43 47.26
N LYS A 213 -18.21 4.20 46.74
CA LYS A 213 -16.93 3.49 46.53
C LYS A 213 -16.04 4.19 45.49
N PHE A 214 -16.65 4.64 44.39
CA PHE A 214 -15.94 5.40 43.34
C PHE A 214 -15.37 6.71 43.86
N SER A 215 -16.10 7.42 44.73
CA SER A 215 -15.62 8.65 45.38
C SER A 215 -14.56 8.39 46.46
N ALA A 216 -14.55 7.21 47.10
CA ALA A 216 -13.55 6.83 48.10
C ALA A 216 -12.21 6.43 47.45
N GLU A 217 -12.22 5.72 46.32
CA GLU A 217 -11.01 5.38 45.56
C GLU A 217 -10.31 6.61 44.96
N GLY A 218 -11.06 7.64 44.57
CA GLY A 218 -10.48 8.91 44.10
C GLY A 218 -9.80 9.77 45.19
N ASN A 219 -10.04 9.49 46.47
CA ASN A 219 -9.45 10.25 47.60
C ASN A 219 -8.31 9.51 48.32
N SER A 220 -7.97 8.28 47.91
CA SER A 220 -6.84 7.51 48.46
C SER A 220 -5.54 7.66 47.64
N SER A 221 -5.51 8.60 46.68
CA SER A 221 -4.36 8.91 45.82
C SER A 221 -3.96 10.38 45.85
N ARG A 222 -4.18 11.06 46.98
CA ARG A 222 -3.59 12.38 47.27
C ARG A 222 -2.62 12.30 48.43
#